data_AF-A0A0M5MJF3-F1
#
_entry.id   AF-A0A0M5MJF3-F1
#
_cell.length_a   1.000
_cell.length_b   1.000
_cell.length_c   1.000
_cell.angle_alpha   90.00
_cell.angle_beta   90.00
_cell.angle_gamma   90.00
#
_symmetry.space_group_name_H-M   'P 1'
#
loop_
_entity.id
_entity.type
_entity.pdbx_description
1 polymer ?
#
loop_
_entity_poly.entity_id
_entity_poly.type
_entity_poly.pdbx_seq_one_letter_code
_entity_poly.pdbx_strand_id
1 'polypeptide(L)'
;MYLLDTDTLTYLYAGNANVVERLRSLNDPEVGITIITKAEVLRGRIEYLLKANSGVDLLKAQSLLFRTEELLSQILVVPVSQAASEQFEHLRIIPKFRKIGRADLLIASIVLSNQATLVTRNLRHFRQIPGVQVVNWVD
;
A
#
# COMPACT_ATOMS: atom_id res chain seq x y z
N MET A 1 -11.97 2.81 -7.87
CA MET A 1 -10.60 3.03 -7.38
C MET A 1 -10.01 1.73 -6.84
N TYR A 2 -8.77 1.41 -7.20
CA TYR A 2 -8.00 0.30 -6.66
C TYR A 2 -6.80 0.84 -5.89
N LEU A 3 -6.61 0.36 -4.65
CA LEU A 3 -5.47 0.75 -3.81
C LEU A 3 -4.52 -0.43 -3.68
N LEU A 4 -3.27 -0.26 -4.11
CA LEU A 4 -2.26 -1.31 -4.09
C LEU A 4 -1.57 -1.34 -2.72
N ASP A 5 -1.30 -2.55 -2.22
CA ASP A 5 -0.35 -2.73 -1.12
C ASP A 5 1.11 -2.65 -1.60
N THR A 6 2.05 -2.66 -0.65
CA THR A 6 3.49 -2.53 -0.92
C THR A 6 4.02 -3.63 -1.86
N ASP A 7 3.56 -4.86 -1.68
CA ASP A 7 3.98 -6.00 -2.49
C ASP A 7 3.48 -5.83 -3.93
N THR A 8 2.19 -5.55 -4.12
CA THR A 8 1.59 -5.38 -5.44
C THR A 8 2.19 -4.18 -6.18
N LEU A 9 2.47 -3.08 -5.47
CA LEU A 9 3.19 -1.93 -6.03
C LEU A 9 4.56 -2.34 -6.58
N THR A 10 5.29 -3.18 -5.84
CA THR A 10 6.60 -3.69 -6.26
C THR A 10 6.48 -4.54 -7.52
N TYR A 11 5.48 -5.42 -7.60
CA TYR A 11 5.21 -6.23 -8.79
C TYR A 11 4.79 -5.39 -10.00
N LEU A 12 4.01 -4.32 -9.80
CA LEU A 12 3.65 -3.38 -10.86
C LEU A 12 4.90 -2.74 -11.47
N TYR A 13 5.80 -2.20 -10.64
CA TYR A 13 7.04 -1.59 -11.12
C TYR A 13 8.05 -2.58 -11.70
N ALA A 14 7.96 -3.85 -11.31
CA ALA A 14 8.72 -4.93 -11.93
C ALA A 14 8.15 -5.38 -13.29
N GLY A 15 7.00 -4.84 -13.72
CA GLY A 15 6.36 -5.23 -14.98
C GLY A 15 5.76 -6.63 -14.95
N ASN A 16 5.30 -7.09 -13.79
CA ASN A 16 4.68 -8.41 -13.67
C ASN A 16 3.47 -8.55 -14.61
N ALA A 17 3.46 -9.59 -15.44
CA ALA A 17 2.47 -9.78 -16.49
C ALA A 17 1.03 -9.86 -15.94
N ASN A 18 0.82 -10.58 -14.84
CA ASN A 18 -0.51 -10.73 -14.22
C ASN A 18 -1.05 -9.37 -13.75
N VAL A 19 -0.22 -8.59 -13.05
CA VAL A 19 -0.60 -7.27 -12.55
C VAL A 19 -0.90 -6.31 -13.70
N VAL A 20 -0.08 -6.32 -14.75
CA VAL A 20 -0.26 -5.48 -15.94
C VAL A 20 -1.52 -5.87 -16.72
N GLU A 21 -1.77 -7.17 -16.90
CA GLU A 21 -2.96 -7.67 -17.60
C GLU A 21 -4.24 -7.35 -16.82
N ARG A 22 -4.23 -7.54 -15.50
CA ARG A 22 -5.33 -7.12 -14.62
C ARG A 22 -5.61 -5.63 -14.77
N LEU A 23 -4.58 -4.80 -14.71
CA LEU A 23 -4.72 -3.35 -14.84
C LEU A 23 -5.29 -2.96 -16.22
N ARG A 24 -4.88 -3.63 -17.29
CA ARG A 24 -5.42 -3.43 -18.66
C ARG A 24 -6.85 -3.92 -18.84
N SER A 25 -7.27 -4.95 -18.11
CA SER A 25 -8.63 -5.51 -18.17
C SER A 25 -9.69 -4.60 -17.56
N LEU A 26 -9.27 -3.61 -16.77
CA LEU A 26 -10.14 -2.64 -16.14
C LEU A 26 -10.34 -1.45 -17.08
N ASN A 27 -11.59 -0.99 -17.23
CA ASN A 27 -11.90 0.20 -18.01
C ASN A 27 -11.48 1.46 -17.25
N ASP A 28 -10.31 1.99 -17.58
CA ASP A 28 -9.72 3.23 -17.05
C ASP A 28 -9.83 3.34 -15.50
N PRO A 29 -9.23 2.39 -14.75
CA PRO A 29 -9.32 2.42 -13.31
C PRO A 29 -8.46 3.54 -12.72
N GLU A 30 -9.01 4.25 -11.74
CA GLU A 30 -8.19 5.03 -10.83
C GLU A 30 -7.40 4.06 -9.92
N VAL A 31 -6.07 4.01 -10.08
CA VAL A 31 -5.16 3.14 -9.32
C VAL A 31 -4.22 4.00 -8.50
N GLY A 32 -4.11 3.69 -7.21
CA GLY A 32 -3.26 4.43 -6.29
C GLY A 32 -2.73 3.57 -5.15
N ILE A 33 -2.13 4.23 -4.17
CA ILE A 33 -1.71 3.65 -2.90
C ILE A 33 -2.21 4.52 -1.75
N THR A 34 -2.22 3.97 -0.54
CA THR A 34 -2.47 4.79 0.65
C THR A 34 -1.22 5.57 1.03
N ILE A 35 -1.39 6.69 1.74
CA ILE A 35 -0.28 7.40 2.38
C ILE A 35 0.49 6.51 3.38
N ILE A 36 -0.17 5.50 3.97
CA ILE A 36 0.45 4.53 4.87
C ILE A 36 1.43 3.65 4.10
N THR A 37 1.02 3.10 2.96
CA THR A 37 1.87 2.32 2.04
C THR A 37 3.09 3.15 1.59
N LYS A 38 2.87 4.42 1.21
CA LYS A 38 3.96 5.35 0.86
C LYS A 38 4.95 5.53 2.02
N ALA A 39 4.45 5.76 3.22
CA ALA A 39 5.28 5.94 4.41
C ALA A 39 6.09 4.68 4.75
N GLU A 40 5.50 3.49 4.63
CA GLU A 40 6.19 2.22 4.87
C GLU A 40 7.34 1.98 3.89
N VAL A 41 7.09 2.20 2.59
CA VAL A 41 8.09 2.05 1.53
C VAL A 41 9.27 3.02 1.75
N LEU A 42 8.97 4.30 1.99
CA LEU A 42 10.00 5.31 2.24
C LEU A 42 10.77 5.02 3.52
N ARG A 43 10.10 4.61 4.61
CA ARG A 43 10.75 4.20 5.85
C ARG A 43 11.75 3.07 5.60
N GLY A 44 11.37 2.05 4.83
CA GLY A 44 12.27 0.95 4.47
C GLY A 44 13.51 1.43 3.70
N ARG A 45 13.36 2.36 2.75
CA ARG A 45 14.49 2.94 2.00
C ARG A 45 15.39 3.82 2.87
N ILE A 46 14.81 4.64 3.74
CA ILE A 46 15.55 5.49 4.69
C ILE A 46 16.33 4.61 5.67
N GLU A 47 15.70 3.59 6.27
CA GLU A 47 16.38 2.67 7.16
C GLU A 47 17.53 1.94 6.46
N TYR A 48 17.34 1.52 5.19
CA TYR A 48 18.40 0.87 4.40
C TYR A 48 19.59 1.81 4.15
N LEU A 49 19.34 3.08 3.85
CA LEU A 49 20.38 4.10 3.70
C LEU A 49 21.17 4.31 5.00
N LEU A 50 20.47 4.45 6.13
CA LEU A 50 21.10 4.72 7.43
C LEU A 50 21.90 3.52 7.97
N LYS A 51 21.59 2.30 7.54
CA LYS A 51 22.28 1.06 7.94
C LYS A 51 23.42 0.66 6.99
N ALA A 52 23.73 1.46 5.97
CA ALA A 52 24.79 1.15 5.01
C ALA A 52 26.17 1.12 5.68
N ASN A 53 26.93 0.03 5.47
CA ASN A 53 28.21 -0.22 6.16
C ASN A 53 29.45 -0.03 5.27
N SER A 54 29.26 0.41 4.03
CA SER A 54 30.34 0.69 3.08
C SER A 54 29.97 1.84 2.16
N GLY A 55 30.96 2.47 1.53
CA GLY A 55 30.71 3.52 0.53
C GLY A 55 29.90 3.02 -0.67
N VAL A 56 30.13 1.76 -1.08
CA VAL A 56 29.36 1.12 -2.17
C VAL A 56 27.91 0.93 -1.77
N ASP A 57 27.65 0.46 -0.54
CA ASP A 57 26.29 0.28 -0.03
C ASP A 57 25.57 1.61 0.12
N LEU A 58 26.28 2.66 0.56
CA LEU A 58 25.72 4.00 0.73
C LEU A 58 25.25 4.59 -0.61
N LEU A 59 26.09 4.52 -1.64
CA LEU A 59 25.73 4.97 -3.00
C LEU A 59 24.55 4.19 -3.57
N LYS A 60 24.54 2.87 -3.38
CA LYS A 60 23.43 2.00 -3.81
C LYS A 60 22.13 2.35 -3.09
N ALA A 61 22.17 2.51 -1.77
CA ALA A 61 21.00 2.83 -0.97
C ALA A 61 20.43 4.22 -1.32
N GLN A 62 21.29 5.22 -1.56
CA GLN A 62 20.88 6.55 -2.02
C GLN A 62 20.16 6.46 -3.37
N SER A 63 20.74 5.76 -4.34
CA SER A 63 20.12 5.57 -5.67
C SER A 63 18.75 4.90 -5.56
N LEU A 64 18.60 3.88 -4.70
CA LEU A 64 17.32 3.20 -4.48
C LEU A 64 16.26 4.10 -3.82
N LEU A 65 16.66 4.97 -2.90
CA LEU A 65 15.75 5.94 -2.28
C LEU A 65 15.23 6.93 -3.34
N PHE A 66 16.11 7.58 -4.10
CA PHE A 66 15.71 8.53 -5.15
C PHE A 66 14.80 7.90 -6.20
N ARG A 67 15.16 6.70 -6.69
CA ARG A 67 14.31 5.98 -7.64
C ARG A 67 12.93 5.68 -7.06
N THR A 68 12.87 5.33 -5.79
CA THR A 68 11.60 5.03 -5.11
C THR A 68 10.75 6.30 -4.95
N GLU A 69 11.34 7.43 -4.62
CA GLU A 69 10.65 8.72 -4.53
C GLU A 69 10.08 9.16 -5.89
N GLU A 70 10.87 9.02 -6.95
CA GLU A 70 10.44 9.31 -8.33
C GLU A 70 9.24 8.46 -8.72
N LEU A 71 9.30 7.14 -8.51
CA LEU A 71 8.18 6.23 -8.80
C LEU A 71 6.93 6.59 -7.98
N LEU A 72 7.10 6.85 -6.67
CA LEU A 72 6.00 7.23 -5.79
C LEU A 72 5.41 8.61 -6.11
N SER A 73 6.11 9.45 -6.87
CA SER A 73 5.57 10.75 -7.35
C SER A 73 4.62 10.61 -8.53
N GLN A 74 4.68 9.49 -9.25
CA GLN A 74 3.87 9.22 -10.45
C GLN A 74 2.57 8.48 -10.15
N ILE A 75 2.40 7.97 -8.92
CA ILE A 75 1.22 7.22 -8.49
C ILE A 75 0.31 8.08 -7.61
N LEU A 76 -1.00 7.91 -7.76
CA LEU A 76 -1.98 8.51 -6.86
C LEU A 76 -1.74 8.06 -5.41
N VAL A 77 -1.63 9.02 -4.50
CA VAL A 77 -1.50 8.75 -3.05
C VAL A 77 -2.74 9.26 -2.34
N VAL A 78 -3.52 8.33 -1.77
CA VAL A 78 -4.73 8.66 -1.03
C VAL A 78 -4.38 9.01 0.42
N PRO A 79 -4.70 10.23 0.90
CA PRO A 79 -4.39 10.67 2.25
C PRO A 79 -5.33 10.07 3.29
N VAL A 80 -5.02 10.26 4.57
CA VAL A 80 -5.98 10.05 5.66
C VAL A 80 -6.93 11.24 5.67
N SER A 81 -8.19 11.02 5.26
CA SER A 81 -9.26 12.00 5.38
C SER A 81 -9.93 11.95 6.76
N GLN A 82 -10.77 12.94 7.06
CA GLN A 82 -11.63 12.90 8.26
C GLN A 82 -12.47 11.62 8.31
N ALA A 83 -13.09 11.22 7.20
CA ALA A 83 -13.85 9.99 7.10
C ALA A 83 -12.97 8.73 7.33
N ALA A 84 -11.74 8.72 6.83
CA ALA A 84 -10.80 7.63 7.10
C ALA A 84 -10.40 7.55 8.58
N SER A 85 -10.29 8.69 9.26
CA SER A 85 -10.02 8.77 10.70
C SER A 85 -11.19 8.21 11.52
N GLU A 86 -12.42 8.55 11.16
CA GLU A 86 -13.63 8.02 11.82
C GLU A 86 -13.76 6.50 11.64
N GLN A 87 -13.49 6.01 10.42
CA GLN A 87 -13.43 4.57 10.16
C GLN A 87 -12.34 3.89 11.01
N PHE A 88 -11.17 4.51 11.16
CA PHE A 88 -10.09 3.95 11.99
C PHE A 88 -10.50 3.82 13.46
N GLU A 89 -11.14 4.85 14.03
CA GLU A 89 -11.65 4.81 15.40
C GLU A 89 -12.70 3.70 15.58
N HIS A 90 -13.65 3.60 14.64
CA HIS A 90 -14.67 2.55 14.66
C HIS A 90 -14.07 1.14 14.58
N LEU A 91 -13.08 0.92 13.69
CA LEU A 91 -12.40 -0.37 13.58
C LEU A 91 -11.61 -0.73 14.84
N ARG A 92 -10.94 0.24 15.46
CA ARG A 92 -10.05 0.03 16.62
C ARG A 92 -10.80 -0.43 17.88
N ILE A 93 -12.04 -0.01 18.06
CA ILE A 93 -12.84 -0.39 19.24
C ILE A 93 -13.40 -1.82 19.17
N ILE A 94 -13.49 -2.40 17.96
CA ILE A 94 -14.05 -3.75 17.75
C ILE A 94 -13.05 -4.80 18.26
N PRO A 95 -13.37 -5.60 19.29
CA PRO A 95 -12.42 -6.54 19.91
C PRO A 95 -11.83 -7.56 18.93
N LYS A 96 -12.62 -7.99 17.95
CA LYS A 96 -12.21 -8.93 16.89
C LYS A 96 -11.03 -8.41 16.07
N PHE A 97 -10.89 -7.09 15.90
CA PHE A 97 -9.87 -6.47 15.06
C PHE A 97 -8.60 -6.08 15.81
N ARG A 98 -8.54 -6.27 17.14
CA ARG A 98 -7.34 -5.98 17.95
C ARG A 98 -6.09 -6.78 17.56
N LYS A 99 -6.29 -7.93 16.90
CA LYS A 99 -5.20 -8.77 16.39
C LYS A 99 -4.70 -8.34 15.00
N ILE A 100 -5.44 -7.47 14.32
CA ILE A 100 -5.02 -6.90 13.03
C ILE A 100 -3.97 -5.82 13.31
N GLY A 101 -2.90 -5.80 12.52
CA GLY A 101 -1.84 -4.81 12.68
C GLY A 101 -2.36 -3.38 12.55
N ARG A 102 -1.75 -2.43 13.26
CA ARG A 102 -2.16 -1.02 13.21
C ARG A 102 -2.10 -0.44 11.80
N ALA A 103 -1.06 -0.79 11.02
CA ALA A 103 -0.93 -0.36 9.63
C ALA A 103 -2.07 -0.90 8.76
N ASP A 104 -2.37 -2.20 8.87
CA ASP A 104 -3.51 -2.84 8.18
C ASP A 104 -4.84 -2.16 8.54
N LEU A 105 -5.06 -1.77 9.80
CA LEU A 105 -6.27 -1.02 10.19
C LEU A 105 -6.34 0.37 9.58
N LEU A 106 -5.22 1.09 9.49
CA LEU A 106 -5.16 2.40 8.83
C LEU A 106 -5.38 2.28 7.32
N ILE A 107 -4.81 1.26 6.68
CA ILE A 107 -5.05 0.97 5.26
C ILE A 107 -6.54 0.65 5.05
N ALA A 108 -7.11 -0.25 5.86
CA ALA A 108 -8.51 -0.61 5.77
C ALA A 108 -9.45 0.59 5.97
N SER A 109 -9.12 1.53 6.87
CA SER A 109 -9.95 2.71 7.09
C SER A 109 -9.94 3.68 5.89
N ILE A 110 -8.78 3.85 5.23
CA ILE A 110 -8.68 4.61 3.98
C ILE A 110 -9.47 3.90 2.87
N VAL A 111 -9.34 2.58 2.75
CA VAL A 111 -10.06 1.78 1.73
C VAL A 111 -11.58 1.92 1.92
N LEU A 112 -12.09 1.77 3.14
CA LEU A 112 -13.51 1.90 3.45
C LEU A 112 -14.05 3.29 3.14
N SER A 113 -13.35 4.34 3.60
CA SER A 113 -13.80 5.73 3.41
C SER A 113 -13.85 6.16 1.95
N ASN A 114 -13.05 5.55 1.08
CA ASN A 114 -13.03 5.82 -0.37
C ASN A 114 -13.83 4.79 -1.18
N GLN A 115 -14.50 3.83 -0.53
CA GLN A 115 -15.19 2.71 -1.19
C GLN A 115 -14.30 1.99 -2.23
N ALA A 116 -13.00 1.93 -1.93
CA ALA A 116 -12.00 1.38 -2.84
C ALA A 116 -11.91 -0.14 -2.72
N THR A 117 -11.31 -0.77 -3.72
CA THR A 117 -10.88 -2.16 -3.64
C THR A 117 -9.39 -2.23 -3.31
N LEU A 118 -9.03 -2.89 -2.21
CA LEU A 118 -7.65 -3.14 -1.86
C LEU A 118 -7.09 -4.30 -2.69
N VAL A 119 -5.98 -4.07 -3.38
CA VAL A 119 -5.23 -5.11 -4.08
C VAL A 119 -4.09 -5.57 -3.18
N THR A 120 -4.17 -6.80 -2.69
CA THR A 120 -3.21 -7.35 -1.74
C THR A 120 -3.12 -8.86 -1.83
N ARG A 121 -1.92 -9.38 -1.54
CA ARG A 121 -1.71 -10.83 -1.33
C ARG A 121 -2.25 -11.29 0.03
N ASN A 122 -2.38 -10.39 1.00
CA ASN A 122 -2.77 -10.69 2.39
C ASN A 122 -4.29 -10.74 2.61
N LEU A 123 -5.01 -11.41 1.71
CA LEU A 123 -6.49 -11.45 1.71
C LEU A 123 -7.10 -11.84 3.06
N ARG A 124 -6.46 -12.77 3.79
CA ARG A 124 -6.95 -13.29 5.07
C ARG A 124 -7.10 -12.22 6.15
N HIS A 125 -6.20 -11.23 6.19
CA HIS A 125 -6.24 -10.19 7.22
C HIS A 125 -7.42 -9.24 6.97
N PHE A 126 -7.54 -8.76 5.74
CA PHE A 126 -8.51 -7.75 5.37
C PHE A 126 -9.93 -8.28 5.16
N ARG A 127 -10.10 -9.55 4.75
CA ARG A 127 -11.44 -10.20 4.66
C ARG A 127 -12.18 -10.29 5.99
N GLN A 128 -11.48 -10.12 7.11
CA GLN A 128 -12.11 -10.12 8.42
C GLN A 128 -12.89 -8.82 8.69
N ILE A 129 -12.58 -7.75 7.96
CA ILE A 129 -13.16 -6.41 8.13
C ILE A 129 -14.36 -6.26 7.19
N PRO A 130 -15.60 -6.14 7.72
CA PRO A 130 -16.79 -5.94 6.91
C PRO A 130 -16.68 -4.69 6.02
N GLY A 131 -17.15 -4.80 4.78
CA GLY A 131 -17.15 -3.69 3.81
C GLY A 131 -15.83 -3.49 3.05
N VAL A 132 -14.71 -4.05 3.51
CA VAL A 132 -13.45 -3.97 2.78
C VAL A 132 -13.49 -4.93 1.60
N GLN A 133 -13.47 -4.39 0.38
CA GLN A 133 -13.30 -5.20 -0.82
C GLN A 133 -11.82 -5.49 -1.05
N VAL A 134 -11.49 -6.77 -1.29
CA VAL A 134 -10.11 -7.21 -1.50
C VAL A 134 -9.98 -8.16 -2.68
N VAL A 135 -8.93 -7.96 -3.46
CA VAL A 135 -8.56 -8.80 -4.60
C VAL A 135 -7.06 -9.07 -4.61
N ASN A 136 -6.65 -10.17 -5.23
CA ASN A 136 -5.25 -10.50 -5.47
C ASN A 136 -5.02 -10.47 -6.99
N TRP A 137 -3.99 -9.73 -7.43
CA TRP A 137 -3.59 -9.62 -8.82
C TRP A 137 -2.25 -10.28 -9.13
N VAL A 138 -1.51 -10.69 -8.10
CA VAL A 138 -0.14 -11.19 -8.26
C VAL A 138 -0.13 -12.70 -8.51
N ASP A 139 -0.95 -13.43 -7.75
CA ASP A 139 -1.03 -14.90 -7.81
C ASP A 139 -1.97 -15.41 -8.93
#